data_AF-A0A3B9A7Y9-F1
#
_entry.id   AF-A0A3B9A7Y9-F1
#
_cell.length_a   1.000
_cell.length_b   1.000
_cell.length_c   1.000
_cell.angle_alpha   90.00
_cell.angle_beta   90.00
_cell.angle_gamma   90.00
#
_symmetry.space_group_name_H-M   'P 1'
#
loop_
_entity.id
_entity.type
_entity.pdbx_description
1 polymer ?
#
loop_
_entity_poly.entity_id
_entity_poly.type
_entity_poly.pdbx_seq_one_letter_code
_entity_poly.pdbx_strand_id
1 'polypeptide(L)'
;GVGGGGCQVSTTLFRTAFFGGYPIVERHAHAYRVSYYEKTYGNRIDPNLAGLDATVYVPIVDFKFTNDTPYWLLMETYVNPNASTLTWKFYSTSDGRTVEWKTTGPVNIVDPPKPLYKENPDLKQGEIKQVDWEAKGAEVTVTRTVYRNGQVYFSDRIYTRYQPWQAVYEYGPGTELPTPEADSSD
;
A
#
# COMPACT_ATOMS: atom_id res chain seq x y z
N GLY A 1 -10.38 9.28 1.90
CA GLY A 1 -9.02 9.75 1.54
C GLY A 1 -8.95 10.27 0.12
N VAL A 2 -8.61 11.55 -0.06
CA VAL A 2 -8.29 12.18 -1.36
C VAL A 2 -6.83 11.86 -1.67
N GLY A 3 -6.61 10.88 -2.55
CA GLY A 3 -5.28 10.45 -3.03
C GLY A 3 -5.36 9.39 -4.13
N GLY A 4 -6.51 9.30 -4.82
CA GLY A 4 -7.01 8.06 -5.41
C GLY A 4 -6.31 7.49 -6.64
N GLY A 5 -5.19 8.04 -7.11
CA GLY A 5 -4.53 7.58 -8.34
C GLY A 5 -3.01 7.51 -8.27
N GLY A 6 -2.33 8.52 -7.71
CA GLY A 6 -0.86 8.59 -7.70
C GLY A 6 -0.21 7.40 -6.98
N CYS A 7 -0.70 7.08 -5.78
CA CYS A 7 -0.20 5.94 -5.01
C CYS A 7 -0.49 4.57 -5.66
N GLN A 8 -1.58 4.49 -6.45
CA GLN A 8 -1.86 3.30 -7.25
C GLN A 8 -0.80 3.14 -8.35
N VAL A 9 -0.48 4.23 -9.05
CA VAL A 9 0.56 4.23 -10.09
C VAL A 9 1.91 3.81 -9.54
N SER A 10 2.36 4.41 -8.44
CA SER A 10 3.64 4.07 -7.80
C SER A 10 3.65 2.66 -7.24
N THR A 11 2.56 2.19 -6.62
CA THR A 11 2.48 0.81 -6.10
C THR A 11 2.57 -0.22 -7.22
N THR A 12 1.83 -0.03 -8.31
CA THR A 12 1.87 -0.98 -9.44
C THR A 12 3.24 -0.92 -10.13
N LEU A 13 3.82 0.27 -10.31
CA LEU A 13 5.14 0.44 -10.89
C LEU A 13 6.24 -0.21 -10.03
N PHE A 14 6.19 0.01 -8.71
CA PHE A 14 7.08 -0.63 -7.74
C PHE A 14 7.02 -2.15 -7.87
N ARG A 15 5.83 -2.74 -7.92
CA ARG A 15 5.68 -4.20 -8.08
C ARG A 15 6.27 -4.68 -9.40
N THR A 16 6.05 -3.96 -10.50
CA THR A 16 6.64 -4.33 -11.80
C THR A 16 8.17 -4.28 -11.76
N ALA A 17 8.76 -3.24 -11.17
CA ALA A 17 10.22 -3.17 -10.98
C ALA A 17 10.74 -4.24 -10.00
N PHE A 18 9.99 -4.49 -8.91
CA PHE A 18 10.33 -5.46 -7.88
C PHE A 18 10.37 -6.89 -8.44
N PHE A 19 9.30 -7.31 -9.11
CA PHE A 19 9.21 -8.64 -9.73
C PHE A 19 10.03 -8.75 -11.02
N GLY A 20 10.32 -7.62 -11.68
CA GLY A 20 11.28 -7.56 -12.79
C GLY A 20 12.75 -7.68 -12.34
N GLY A 21 13.03 -7.73 -11.04
CA GLY A 21 14.39 -7.87 -10.52
C GLY A 21 15.26 -6.63 -10.69
N TYR A 22 14.65 -5.44 -10.80
CA TYR A 22 15.38 -4.18 -10.86
C TYR A 22 15.78 -3.72 -9.44
N PRO A 23 16.95 -3.10 -9.26
CA PRO A 23 17.33 -2.44 -8.02
C PRO A 23 16.34 -1.34 -7.65
N ILE A 24 15.81 -1.39 -6.43
CA ILE A 24 14.95 -0.35 -5.87
C ILE A 24 15.84 0.62 -5.10
N VAL A 25 15.86 1.88 -5.51
CA VAL A 25 16.72 2.93 -4.95
C VAL A 25 16.02 3.65 -3.81
N GLU A 26 14.74 3.95 -4.00
CA GLU A 26 13.92 4.65 -3.02
C GLU A 26 12.51 4.08 -3.06
N ARG A 27 11.97 3.77 -1.89
CA ARG A 27 10.58 3.34 -1.72
C ARG A 27 10.11 3.70 -0.32
N HIS A 28 8.96 4.37 -0.25
CA HIS A 28 8.25 4.65 0.99
C HIS A 28 6.93 3.90 0.99
N ALA A 29 6.55 3.28 2.10
CA ALA A 29 5.25 2.64 2.24
C ALA A 29 4.17 3.64 2.64
N HIS A 30 2.91 3.23 2.61
CA HIS A 30 1.82 3.97 3.27
C HIS A 30 2.01 3.90 4.79
N ALA A 31 1.60 4.96 5.48
CA ALA A 31 1.67 5.03 6.94
C ALA A 31 0.75 4.01 7.62
N TYR A 32 -0.38 3.66 6.99
CA TYR A 32 -1.33 2.67 7.44
C TYR A 32 -1.62 1.67 6.31
N ARG A 33 -2.10 0.48 6.68
CA ARG A 33 -2.37 -0.60 5.73
C ARG A 33 -3.61 -0.28 4.91
N VAL A 34 -3.46 -0.28 3.59
CA VAL A 34 -4.57 -0.03 2.66
C VAL A 34 -4.92 -1.34 1.94
N SER A 35 -6.03 -1.97 2.35
CA SER A 35 -6.47 -3.28 1.84
C SER A 35 -6.68 -3.32 0.31
N TYR A 36 -6.93 -2.16 -0.31
CA TYR A 36 -7.04 -2.05 -1.76
C TYR A 36 -5.79 -2.57 -2.50
N TYR A 37 -4.58 -2.37 -1.97
CA TYR A 37 -3.35 -2.84 -2.62
C TYR A 37 -3.11 -4.34 -2.43
N GLU A 38 -3.91 -5.00 -1.59
CA GLU A 38 -3.84 -6.43 -1.37
C GLU A 38 -4.87 -7.19 -2.19
N LYS A 39 -5.62 -6.48 -3.04
CA LYS A 39 -6.56 -7.10 -3.97
C LYS A 39 -5.83 -7.87 -5.06
N THR A 40 -6.33 -9.08 -5.32
CA THR A 40 -5.95 -9.93 -6.45
C THR A 40 -7.13 -10.07 -7.42
N TYR A 41 -6.95 -10.83 -8.50
CA TYR A 41 -8.00 -11.07 -9.48
C TYR A 41 -9.31 -11.56 -8.83
N GLY A 42 -10.44 -11.01 -9.27
CA GLY A 42 -11.74 -11.29 -8.66
C GLY A 42 -11.98 -10.60 -7.31
N ASN A 43 -11.25 -9.52 -7.01
CA ASN A 43 -11.41 -8.69 -5.81
C ASN A 43 -11.19 -9.46 -4.49
N ARG A 44 -10.43 -10.55 -4.54
CA ARG A 44 -9.99 -11.31 -3.35
C ARG A 44 -8.85 -10.56 -2.66
N ILE A 45 -8.71 -10.70 -1.35
CA ILE A 45 -7.61 -10.10 -0.59
C ILE A 45 -6.54 -11.15 -0.32
N ASP A 46 -5.30 -10.85 -0.66
CA ASP A 46 -4.11 -11.62 -0.28
C ASP A 46 -3.25 -10.79 0.68
N PRO A 47 -3.25 -11.09 1.99
CA PRO A 47 -2.47 -10.35 2.97
C PRO A 47 -0.96 -10.46 2.75
N ASN A 48 -0.47 -11.43 1.97
CA ASN A 48 0.95 -11.53 1.63
C ASN A 48 1.43 -10.39 0.72
N LEU A 49 0.51 -9.65 0.11
CA LEU A 49 0.82 -8.43 -0.64
C LEU A 49 1.00 -7.19 0.25
N ALA A 50 0.75 -7.30 1.56
CA ALA A 50 1.13 -6.26 2.51
C ALA A 50 2.65 -6.06 2.47
N GLY A 51 3.09 -4.82 2.66
CA GLY A 51 4.50 -4.46 2.50
C GLY A 51 4.99 -4.40 1.06
N LEU A 52 4.12 -4.61 0.05
CA LEU A 52 4.45 -4.42 -1.37
C LEU A 52 3.77 -3.18 -1.99
N ASP A 53 3.65 -2.10 -1.24
CA ASP A 53 3.04 -0.83 -1.65
C ASP A 53 4.06 0.31 -1.70
N ALA A 54 3.86 1.30 -2.57
CA ALA A 54 4.71 2.47 -2.64
C ALA A 54 3.88 3.75 -2.67
N THR A 55 4.20 4.71 -1.81
CA THR A 55 3.60 6.05 -1.81
C THR A 55 4.45 7.03 -2.58
N VAL A 56 3.78 8.05 -3.13
CA VAL A 56 4.42 9.23 -3.69
C VAL A 56 3.66 10.46 -3.20
N TYR A 57 4.40 11.49 -2.79
CA TYR A 57 3.91 12.81 -2.41
C TYR A 57 4.93 13.84 -2.87
N VAL A 58 4.75 14.31 -4.10
CA VAL A 58 5.72 15.19 -4.77
C VAL A 58 5.80 16.53 -4.04
N PRO A 59 7.01 17.07 -3.77
CA PRO A 59 8.34 16.54 -4.14
C PRO A 59 9.05 15.75 -3.03
N ILE A 60 8.38 15.45 -1.91
CA ILE A 60 9.02 14.99 -0.66
C ILE A 60 9.18 13.47 -0.61
N VAL A 61 8.19 12.73 -1.10
CA VAL A 61 8.14 11.26 -1.08
C VAL A 61 8.09 10.77 -2.52
N ASP A 62 9.06 9.95 -2.92
CA ASP A 62 9.19 9.47 -4.29
C ASP A 62 9.43 7.95 -4.35
N PHE A 63 9.27 7.37 -5.55
CA PHE A 63 9.63 5.99 -5.84
C PHE A 63 10.68 5.96 -6.96
N LYS A 64 11.84 5.35 -6.69
CA LYS A 64 12.96 5.29 -7.64
C LYS A 64 13.47 3.87 -7.78
N PHE A 65 13.74 3.46 -9.02
CA PHE A 65 14.43 2.22 -9.35
C PHE A 65 15.44 2.48 -10.47
N THR A 66 16.40 1.58 -10.63
CA THR A 66 17.45 1.70 -11.66
C THR A 66 17.27 0.62 -12.72
N ASN A 67 17.30 1.02 -14.00
CA ASN A 67 17.61 0.08 -15.06
C ASN A 67 19.13 -0.15 -15.10
N ASP A 68 19.57 -1.24 -14.50
CA ASP A 68 20.97 -1.64 -14.41
C ASP A 68 21.39 -2.60 -15.55
N THR A 69 20.53 -2.77 -16.56
CA THR A 69 20.85 -3.55 -17.77
C THR A 69 21.60 -2.69 -18.79
N PRO A 70 22.40 -3.29 -19.69
CA PRO A 70 22.95 -2.57 -20.85
C PRO A 70 21.90 -2.31 -21.94
N TYR A 71 20.62 -2.63 -21.69
CA TYR A 71 19.55 -2.60 -22.67
C TYR A 71 18.53 -1.52 -22.35
N TRP A 72 17.82 -1.08 -23.38
CA TRP A 72 16.70 -0.17 -23.22
C TRP A 72 15.55 -0.85 -22.48
N LEU A 73 14.93 -0.10 -21.57
CA LEU A 73 13.71 -0.52 -20.90
C LEU A 73 12.55 0.31 -21.45
N LEU A 74 11.71 -0.32 -22.27
CA LEU A 74 10.43 0.26 -22.66
C LEU A 74 9.41 -0.02 -21.56
N MET A 75 8.74 1.03 -21.11
CA MET A 75 7.70 0.96 -20.09
C MET A 75 6.38 1.41 -20.69
N GLU A 76 5.37 0.56 -20.59
CA GLU A 76 4.01 0.89 -21.02
C GLU A 76 3.04 0.82 -19.85
N THR A 77 2.05 1.70 -19.88
CA THR A 77 1.00 1.77 -18.87
C THR A 77 -0.37 1.71 -19.53
N TYR A 78 -1.25 0.86 -19.01
CA TYR A 78 -2.61 0.69 -19.49
C TYR A 78 -3.59 0.90 -18.33
N VAL A 79 -4.58 1.78 -18.52
CA VAL A 79 -5.62 2.07 -17.54
C VAL A 79 -6.95 1.57 -18.09
N ASN A 80 -7.68 0.78 -17.30
CA ASN A 80 -9.04 0.37 -17.62
C ASN A 80 -9.97 0.72 -16.45
N PRO A 81 -10.65 1.87 -16.52
CA PRO A 81 -11.57 2.31 -15.47
C PRO A 81 -12.73 1.34 -15.24
N ASN A 82 -13.28 0.76 -16.31
CA ASN A 82 -14.42 -0.17 -16.23
C ASN A 82 -14.07 -1.44 -15.45
N ALA A 83 -12.81 -1.90 -15.56
CA ALA A 83 -12.30 -3.03 -14.80
C ALA A 83 -11.60 -2.61 -13.49
N SER A 84 -11.49 -1.31 -13.22
CA SER A 84 -10.72 -0.75 -12.11
C SER A 84 -9.27 -1.25 -12.07
N THR A 85 -8.63 -1.40 -13.23
CA THR A 85 -7.25 -1.91 -13.33
C THR A 85 -6.27 -0.88 -13.89
N LEU A 86 -5.04 -0.95 -13.36
CA LEU A 86 -3.85 -0.31 -13.88
C LEU A 86 -2.82 -1.40 -14.14
N THR A 87 -2.23 -1.42 -15.33
CA THR A 87 -1.22 -2.41 -15.71
C THR A 87 0.04 -1.71 -16.21
N TRP A 88 1.19 -2.11 -15.66
CA TRP A 88 2.50 -1.76 -16.15
C TRP A 88 3.12 -2.95 -16.88
N LYS A 89 3.71 -2.70 -18.04
CA LYS A 89 4.50 -3.70 -18.77
C LYS A 89 5.89 -3.17 -19.03
N PHE A 90 6.88 -3.99 -18.70
CA PHE A 90 8.29 -3.70 -18.94
C PHE A 90 8.76 -4.62 -20.07
N TYR A 91 9.35 -4.02 -21.10
CA TYR A 91 9.94 -4.73 -22.22
C TYR A 91 11.43 -4.36 -22.30
N SER A 92 12.28 -5.37 -22.22
CA SER A 92 13.73 -5.25 -22.33
C SER A 92 14.31 -6.56 -22.85
N THR A 93 15.56 -6.55 -23.29
CA THR A 93 16.30 -7.77 -23.61
C THR A 93 16.59 -8.52 -22.31
N SER A 94 16.30 -9.82 -22.28
CA SER A 94 16.60 -10.66 -21.13
C SER A 94 18.10 -10.68 -20.85
N ASP A 95 18.49 -10.36 -19.62
CA ASP A 95 19.85 -10.54 -19.09
C ASP A 95 19.97 -11.80 -18.21
N GLY A 96 18.96 -12.68 -18.25
CA GLY A 96 18.93 -13.94 -17.49
C GLY A 96 18.57 -13.79 -16.01
N ARG A 97 18.01 -12.64 -15.59
CA ARG A 97 17.60 -12.44 -14.20
C ARG A 97 16.30 -13.16 -13.83
N THR A 98 16.23 -13.66 -12.61
CA THR A 98 15.02 -14.21 -11.99
C THR A 98 14.88 -13.71 -10.55
N VAL A 99 13.66 -13.75 -10.01
CA VAL A 99 13.36 -13.23 -8.67
C VAL A 99 12.73 -14.32 -7.82
N GLU A 100 13.27 -14.49 -6.62
CA GLU A 100 12.61 -15.17 -5.51
C GLU A 100 12.32 -14.17 -4.40
N TRP A 101 11.20 -14.34 -3.70
CA TRP A 101 10.86 -13.47 -2.59
C TRP A 101 10.07 -14.23 -1.53
N LYS A 102 10.13 -13.70 -0.30
CA LYS A 102 9.38 -14.19 0.86
C LYS A 102 8.83 -13.00 1.63
N THR A 103 7.71 -13.21 2.30
CA THR A 103 7.10 -12.22 3.19
C THR A 103 6.72 -12.89 4.50
N THR A 104 6.77 -12.13 5.59
CA THR A 104 6.17 -12.53 6.87
C THR A 104 4.64 -12.48 6.82
N GLY A 105 4.08 -11.76 5.84
CA GLY A 105 2.73 -11.21 5.96
C GLY A 105 2.63 -10.21 7.12
N PRO A 106 1.42 -9.70 7.40
CA PRO A 106 1.16 -8.85 8.57
C PRO A 106 1.36 -9.65 9.86
N VAL A 107 2.32 -9.22 10.68
CA VAL A 107 2.57 -9.73 12.03
C VAL A 107 2.51 -8.58 13.04
N ASN A 108 2.52 -8.87 14.34
CA ASN A 108 2.43 -7.86 15.42
C ASN A 108 1.25 -6.91 15.21
N ILE A 109 0.06 -7.47 15.01
CA ILE A 109 -1.15 -6.71 14.70
C ILE A 109 -1.55 -5.85 15.90
N VAL A 110 -1.86 -4.58 15.64
CA VAL A 110 -2.33 -3.62 16.65
C VAL A 110 -3.69 -3.09 16.23
N ASP A 111 -4.67 -3.17 17.12
CA ASP A 111 -6.01 -2.66 16.85
C ASP A 111 -6.03 -1.12 16.77
N PRO A 112 -6.95 -0.56 15.95
CA PRO A 112 -7.10 0.88 15.83
C PRO A 112 -7.55 1.51 17.15
N PRO A 113 -7.19 2.78 17.42
CA PRO A 113 -7.79 3.53 18.52
C PRO A 113 -9.31 3.68 18.33
N LYS A 114 -10.01 4.02 19.42
CA LYS A 114 -11.45 4.31 19.38
C LYS A 114 -11.75 5.41 18.34
N PRO A 115 -12.90 5.34 17.64
CA PRO A 115 -13.24 6.32 16.63
C PRO A 115 -13.22 7.76 17.14
N LEU A 116 -12.76 8.66 16.29
CA LEU A 116 -12.75 10.09 16.56
C LEU A 116 -13.99 10.74 15.96
N TYR A 117 -14.81 11.36 16.82
CA TYR A 117 -15.95 12.16 16.40
C TYR A 117 -15.56 13.64 16.36
N LYS A 118 -15.82 14.30 15.23
CA LYS A 118 -15.56 15.73 15.03
C LYS A 118 -16.83 16.45 14.64
N GLU A 119 -17.14 17.55 15.32
CA GLU A 119 -18.27 18.39 14.92
C GLU A 119 -17.98 19.03 13.55
N ASN A 120 -18.97 19.00 12.67
CA ASN A 120 -18.96 19.64 11.36
C ASN A 120 -20.22 20.52 11.23
N PRO A 121 -20.08 21.86 11.26
CA PRO A 121 -21.20 22.80 11.12
C PRO A 121 -22.01 22.68 9.83
N ASP A 122 -21.45 22.05 8.79
CA ASP A 122 -22.13 21.83 7.51
C ASP A 122 -23.12 20.65 7.54
N LEU A 123 -23.09 19.84 8.60
CA LEU A 123 -24.01 18.73 8.82
C LEU A 123 -25.19 19.14 9.71
N LYS A 124 -26.37 18.58 9.47
CA LYS A 124 -27.55 18.85 10.30
C LYS A 124 -27.49 18.11 11.62
N GLN A 125 -28.19 18.61 12.63
CA GLN A 125 -28.40 17.88 13.88
C GLN A 125 -28.98 16.47 13.58
N GLY A 126 -28.38 15.44 14.18
CA GLY A 126 -28.71 14.03 13.96
C GLY A 126 -27.94 13.37 12.81
N GLU A 127 -27.21 14.12 11.98
CA GLU A 127 -26.37 13.54 10.93
C GLU A 127 -25.00 13.16 11.47
N ILE A 128 -24.60 11.90 11.23
CA ILE A 128 -23.25 11.38 11.47
C ILE A 128 -22.74 10.76 10.17
N LYS A 129 -21.56 11.17 9.73
CA LYS A 129 -20.95 10.72 8.47
C LYS A 129 -19.54 10.22 8.73
N GLN A 130 -19.27 8.97 8.37
CA GLN A 130 -17.89 8.48 8.36
C GLN A 130 -17.11 9.10 7.21
N VAL A 131 -15.96 9.70 7.52
CA VAL A 131 -15.07 10.33 6.54
C VAL A 131 -13.72 9.64 6.42
N ASP A 132 -13.35 8.84 7.43
CA ASP A 132 -12.17 7.99 7.39
C ASP A 132 -12.42 6.63 8.04
N TRP A 133 -11.74 5.60 7.54
CA TRP A 133 -11.93 4.21 7.94
C TRP A 133 -10.75 3.73 8.76
N GLU A 134 -11.04 2.94 9.77
CA GLU A 134 -10.00 2.35 10.60
C GLU A 134 -9.15 1.33 9.83
N ALA A 135 -7.89 1.22 10.24
CA ALA A 135 -6.98 0.19 9.76
C ALA A 135 -6.16 -0.33 10.92
N LYS A 136 -6.00 -1.66 11.01
CA LYS A 136 -5.09 -2.27 11.98
C LYS A 136 -3.64 -1.91 11.65
N GLY A 137 -2.87 -1.63 12.69
CA GLY A 137 -1.42 -1.56 12.59
C GLY A 137 -0.84 -2.96 12.40
N ALA A 138 0.34 -3.03 11.80
CA ALA A 138 1.06 -4.29 11.58
C ALA A 138 2.51 -4.02 11.22
N GLU A 139 3.34 -5.05 11.39
CA GLU A 139 4.69 -5.09 10.84
C GLU A 139 4.76 -6.11 9.71
N VAL A 140 5.54 -5.80 8.67
CA VAL A 140 5.79 -6.70 7.55
C VAL A 140 7.27 -6.64 7.19
N THR A 141 7.88 -7.80 6.99
CA THR A 141 9.18 -7.92 6.34
C THR A 141 9.02 -8.69 5.04
N VAL A 142 9.48 -8.08 3.95
CA VAL A 142 9.65 -8.73 2.64
C VAL A 142 11.14 -8.88 2.37
N THR A 143 11.56 -10.06 1.95
CA THR A 143 12.93 -10.32 1.49
C THR A 143 12.87 -10.74 0.03
N ARG A 144 13.75 -10.17 -0.80
CA ARG A 144 13.90 -10.52 -2.21
C ARG A 144 15.32 -10.98 -2.47
N THR A 145 15.47 -12.02 -3.28
CA THR A 145 16.74 -12.44 -3.87
C THR A 145 16.59 -12.41 -5.37
N VAL A 146 17.45 -11.63 -6.04
CA VAL A 146 17.54 -11.58 -7.48
C VAL A 146 18.74 -12.41 -7.90
N TYR A 147 18.52 -13.33 -8.83
CA TYR A 147 19.55 -14.14 -9.44
C TYR A 147 19.81 -13.63 -10.85
N ARG A 148 21.02 -13.85 -11.37
CA ARG A 148 21.37 -13.66 -12.78
C ARG A 148 22.12 -14.90 -13.24
N ASN A 149 21.58 -15.59 -14.24
CA ASN A 149 22.13 -16.86 -14.75
C ASN A 149 22.29 -17.94 -13.64
N GLY A 150 21.33 -18.01 -12.72
CA GLY A 150 21.31 -18.97 -11.60
C GLY A 150 22.22 -18.64 -10.42
N GLN A 151 23.02 -17.57 -10.50
CA GLN A 151 23.84 -17.08 -9.38
C GLN A 151 23.16 -15.90 -8.69
N VAL A 152 23.32 -15.78 -7.37
CA VAL A 152 22.80 -14.63 -6.63
C VAL A 152 23.46 -13.36 -7.17
N TYR A 153 22.62 -12.43 -7.64
CA TYR A 153 23.06 -11.12 -8.10
C TYR A 153 23.00 -10.09 -6.97
N PHE A 154 21.85 -9.98 -6.29
CA PHE A 154 21.72 -9.24 -5.03
C PHE A 154 20.53 -9.75 -4.21
N SER A 155 20.49 -9.37 -2.94
CA SER A 155 19.32 -9.54 -2.08
C SER A 155 19.01 -8.24 -1.37
N ASP A 156 17.74 -7.96 -1.17
CA ASP A 156 17.26 -6.83 -0.38
C ASP A 156 16.16 -7.25 0.59
N ARG A 157 15.92 -6.37 1.55
CA ARG A 157 14.91 -6.52 2.59
C ARG A 157 14.14 -5.20 2.71
N ILE A 158 12.83 -5.30 2.64
CA ILE A 158 11.91 -4.19 2.88
C ILE A 158 11.19 -4.47 4.20
N TYR A 159 11.34 -3.56 5.15
CA TYR A 159 10.56 -3.56 6.39
C TYR A 159 9.52 -2.45 6.33
N THR A 160 8.30 -2.75 6.74
CA THR A 160 7.20 -1.79 6.82
C THR A 160 6.52 -1.92 8.18
N ARG A 161 6.34 -0.79 8.86
CA ARG A 161 5.49 -0.68 10.06
C ARG A 161 4.29 0.19 9.72
N TYR A 162 3.13 -0.43 9.59
CA TYR A 162 1.85 0.25 9.48
C TYR A 162 1.38 0.68 10.86
N GLN A 163 1.01 1.96 10.99
CA GLN A 163 0.40 2.51 12.19
C GLN A 163 -1.07 2.07 12.26
N PRO A 164 -1.59 1.78 13.47
CA PRO A 164 -3.03 1.65 13.66
C PRO A 164 -3.70 2.99 13.39
N TRP A 165 -4.79 2.98 12.63
CA TRP A 165 -5.49 4.16 12.16
C TRP A 165 -6.93 4.12 12.66
N GLN A 166 -7.35 5.15 13.39
CA GLN A 166 -8.72 5.22 13.91
C GLN A 166 -9.71 5.64 12.83
N ALA A 167 -10.96 5.20 12.94
CA ALA A 167 -12.04 5.74 12.13
C ALA A 167 -12.32 7.21 12.52
N VAL A 168 -12.74 8.02 11.56
CA VAL A 168 -13.15 9.41 11.81
C VAL A 168 -14.58 9.60 11.32
N TYR A 169 -15.43 10.10 12.22
CA TYR A 169 -16.82 10.45 11.97
C TYR A 169 -17.00 11.95 12.16
N GLU A 170 -17.65 12.59 11.21
CA GLU A 170 -18.11 13.98 11.32
C GLU A 170 -19.59 13.98 11.73
N TYR A 171 -20.00 14.92 12.58
CA TYR A 171 -21.39 15.01 13.05
C TYR A 171 -21.90 16.46 13.10
N GLY A 172 -23.20 16.67 12.91
CA GLY A 172 -23.80 18.00 12.98
C GLY A 172 -23.95 18.55 14.41
N PRO A 173 -23.87 19.87 14.63
CA PRO A 173 -23.99 20.46 15.97
C PRO A 173 -25.25 20.01 16.72
N GLY A 174 -25.11 19.70 18.01
CA GLY A 174 -26.21 19.23 18.86
C GLY A 174 -26.64 17.77 18.63
N THR A 175 -25.86 16.98 17.88
CA THR A 175 -26.08 15.54 17.70
C THR A 175 -25.64 14.76 18.94
N GLU A 176 -26.48 13.87 19.44
CA GLU A 176 -26.08 12.89 20.46
C GLU A 176 -25.17 11.84 19.84
N LEU A 177 -23.97 11.68 20.42
CA LEU A 177 -22.97 10.74 19.93
C LEU A 177 -23.15 9.37 20.56
N PRO A 178 -22.81 8.28 19.85
CA PRO A 178 -22.70 6.97 20.46
C PRO A 178 -21.70 7.03 21.62
N THR A 179 -22.09 6.58 22.81
CA THR A 179 -21.13 6.33 23.88
C THR A 179 -20.20 5.21 23.43
N PRO A 180 -18.87 5.40 23.47
CA PRO A 180 -17.95 4.30 23.22
C PRO A 180 -18.25 3.19 24.22
N GLU A 181 -18.48 1.96 23.76
CA GLU A 181 -18.65 0.82 24.66
C GLU A 181 -17.46 0.78 25.65
N ALA A 182 -17.79 0.69 26.94
CA ALA A 182 -16.80 0.52 27.99
C ALA A 182 -16.21 -0.88 27.81
N ASP A 183 -14.88 -0.96 27.70
CA ASP A 183 -14.17 -2.22 27.49
C ASP A 183 -14.51 -3.20 28.63
N SER A 184 -15.22 -4.28 28.33
CA SER A 184 -15.27 -5.45 29.19
C SER A 184 -13.99 -6.25 28.97
N SER A 185 -12.88 -5.77 29.54
CA SER A 185 -11.65 -6.54 29.65
C SER A 185 -11.71 -7.41 30.90
N ASP A 186 -12.05 -8.70 30.71
CA ASP A 186 -11.69 -9.80 31.63
C ASP A 186 -10.32 -10.38 31.25
#